data_AF-A0A7J0FLF0-F1
#
_entry.id   AF-A0A7J0FLF0-F1
#
_cell.length_a   1.000
_cell.length_b   1.000
_cell.length_c   1.000
_cell.angle_alpha   90.00
_cell.angle_beta   90.00
_cell.angle_gamma   90.00
#
_symmetry.space_group_name_H-M   'P 1'
#
loop_
_entity.id
_entity.type
_entity.pdbx_description
1 polymer ?
#
loop_
_entity_poly.entity_id
_entity_poly.type
_entity_poly.pdbx_seq_one_letter_code
_entity_poly.pdbx_strand_id
1 'polypeptide(L)'
;MLSFSGQIEVVPGIKRFSCGMAELVNGEKLEIDSVVLATGYRSNVPYWLQESEFFSKNGFPKAPFPNGWKGKAGLYAVGFTRRGLSGASSDAMKIAQDIGKVYKEDLKQKKQKVPTHRRCISQF
;
A
#
# COMPACT_ATOMS: atom_id res chain seq x y z
N MET A 1 -21.49 -16.36 -20.47
CA MET A 1 -20.87 -15.46 -21.46
C MET A 1 -21.78 -14.24 -21.55
N LEU A 2 -21.45 -13.15 -20.85
CA LEU A 2 -22.31 -11.97 -20.81
C LEU A 2 -21.99 -11.10 -22.04
N SER A 3 -22.88 -11.11 -23.01
CA SER A 3 -22.87 -10.21 -24.17
C SER A 3 -23.60 -8.91 -23.81
N PHE A 4 -22.85 -7.87 -23.48
CA PHE A 4 -23.35 -6.50 -23.60
C PHE A 4 -23.22 -6.10 -25.07
N SER A 5 -24.31 -5.62 -25.66
CA SER A 5 -24.39 -5.20 -27.07
C SER A 5 -23.33 -4.15 -27.41
N GLY A 6 -22.41 -4.48 -28.33
CA GLY A 6 -21.60 -3.65 -29.25
C GLY A 6 -21.37 -2.14 -29.09
N GLN A 7 -21.52 -1.54 -27.91
CA GLN A 7 -21.41 -0.08 -27.69
C GLN A 7 -20.03 0.37 -27.20
N ILE A 8 -19.14 -0.59 -26.89
CA ILE A 8 -17.80 -0.31 -26.38
C ILE A 8 -16.81 -0.93 -27.34
N GLU A 9 -16.02 -0.09 -27.99
CA GLU A 9 -14.93 -0.51 -28.86
C GLU A 9 -13.61 -0.49 -28.08
N VAL A 10 -12.88 -1.61 -28.12
CA VAL A 10 -11.54 -1.72 -27.54
C VAL A 10 -10.52 -1.44 -28.63
N VAL A 11 -9.89 -0.28 -28.57
CA VAL A 11 -8.89 0.16 -29.55
C VAL A 11 -7.46 0.08 -28.98
N PRO A 12 -6.42 0.08 -29.83
CA PRO A 12 -5.03 0.20 -29.39
C PRO A 12 -4.76 1.45 -28.54
N GLY A 13 -3.59 1.48 -27.88
CA GLY A 13 -3.19 2.61 -27.05
C GLY A 13 -3.16 3.94 -27.81
N ILE A 14 -3.40 5.03 -27.08
CA ILE A 14 -3.34 6.40 -27.62
C ILE A 14 -1.88 6.85 -27.72
N LYS A 15 -1.49 7.35 -28.89
CA LYS A 15 -0.16 7.91 -29.17
C LYS A 15 -0.11 9.41 -28.89
N ARG A 16 -1.13 10.17 -29.31
CA ARG A 16 -1.26 11.62 -29.03
C ARG A 16 -2.70 12.09 -29.20
N PHE A 17 -3.02 13.21 -28.58
CA PHE A 17 -4.24 13.97 -28.84
C PHE A 17 -3.96 15.16 -29.75
N SER A 18 -4.95 15.53 -30.55
CA SER A 18 -5.01 16.77 -31.33
C SER A 18 -6.42 17.36 -31.23
N CYS A 19 -6.65 18.54 -31.79
CA CYS A 19 -7.97 19.18 -31.76
C CYS A 19 -9.04 18.21 -32.31
N GLY A 20 -9.99 17.81 -31.46
CA GLY A 20 -11.09 16.90 -31.80
C GLY A 20 -10.71 15.46 -32.15
N MET A 21 -9.46 15.03 -31.92
CA MET A 21 -8.98 13.72 -32.39
C MET A 21 -7.98 13.04 -31.44
N ALA A 22 -7.95 11.71 -31.47
CA ALA A 22 -6.89 10.87 -30.90
C ALA A 22 -6.22 10.03 -32.00
N GLU A 23 -4.89 10.09 -32.08
CA GLU A 23 -4.08 9.19 -32.90
C GLU A 23 -3.69 7.96 -32.06
N LEU A 24 -3.96 6.77 -32.58
CA LEU A 24 -3.60 5.50 -31.95
C LEU A 24 -2.18 5.06 -32.33
N VAL A 25 -1.60 4.12 -31.59
CA VAL A 25 -0.23 3.63 -31.84
C VAL A 25 -0.04 2.96 -33.21
N ASN A 26 -1.11 2.46 -33.82
CA ASN A 26 -1.10 1.89 -35.18
C ASN A 26 -1.20 2.96 -36.29
N GLY A 27 -1.31 4.25 -35.93
CA GLY A 27 -1.44 5.38 -36.88
C GLY A 27 -2.88 5.75 -37.24
N GLU A 28 -3.86 4.99 -36.78
CA GLU A 28 -5.29 5.31 -36.95
C GLU A 28 -5.66 6.58 -36.18
N LYS A 29 -6.61 7.35 -36.71
CA LYS A 29 -7.10 8.59 -36.10
C LYS A 29 -8.59 8.50 -35.86
N LEU A 30 -8.99 8.76 -34.62
CA LEU A 30 -10.39 8.75 -34.19
C LEU A 30 -10.83 10.16 -33.87
N GLU A 31 -11.98 10.58 -34.41
CA GLU A 31 -12.66 11.80 -33.97
C GLU A 31 -13.33 11.54 -32.62
N ILE A 32 -13.13 12.46 -31.67
CA ILE A 32 -13.62 12.33 -30.30
C ILE A 32 -14.10 13.67 -29.74
N ASP A 33 -15.27 13.65 -29.09
CA ASP A 33 -15.84 14.84 -28.44
C ASP A 33 -15.34 15.02 -27.00
N SER A 34 -14.93 13.94 -26.34
CA SER A 34 -14.60 13.94 -24.91
C SER A 34 -13.61 12.84 -24.55
N VAL A 35 -12.77 13.13 -23.55
CA VAL A 35 -11.78 12.19 -23.00
C VAL A 35 -11.98 12.06 -21.51
N VAL A 36 -12.12 10.83 -21.02
CA VAL A 36 -12.11 10.52 -19.59
C VAL A 36 -10.83 9.77 -19.26
N LEU A 37 -9.91 10.42 -18.53
CA LEU A 37 -8.62 9.82 -18.15
C LEU A 37 -8.78 8.94 -16.91
N ALA A 38 -9.18 7.69 -17.13
CA ALA A 38 -9.22 6.64 -16.10
C ALA A 38 -7.91 5.83 -16.01
N THR A 39 -6.75 6.49 -16.20
CA THR A 39 -5.42 5.85 -16.32
C THR A 39 -4.81 5.39 -14.98
N GLY A 40 -5.60 5.37 -13.91
CA GLY A 40 -5.19 4.97 -12.57
C GLY A 40 -4.39 6.02 -11.81
N TYR A 41 -3.79 5.60 -10.70
CA TYR A 41 -3.10 6.45 -9.73
C TYR A 41 -1.62 6.06 -9.59
N ARG A 42 -0.79 7.03 -9.20
CA ARG A 42 0.60 6.80 -8.78
C ARG A 42 0.73 7.08 -7.29
N SER A 43 1.48 6.24 -6.58
CA SER A 43 1.78 6.45 -5.17
C SER A 43 2.66 7.68 -5.00
N ASN A 44 2.33 8.54 -4.03
CA ASN A 44 3.13 9.72 -3.69
C ASN A 44 4.12 9.46 -2.53
N VAL A 45 4.19 8.22 -2.02
CA VAL A 45 5.10 7.83 -0.92
C VAL A 45 6.52 8.35 -1.10
N PRO A 46 7.16 8.24 -2.28
CA PRO A 46 8.54 8.69 -2.47
C PRO A 46 8.76 10.20 -2.29
N TYR A 47 7.69 11.01 -2.29
CA TYR A 47 7.79 12.47 -2.15
C TYR A 47 7.73 12.94 -0.69
N TRP A 48 7.08 12.18 0.20
CA TRP A 48 6.91 12.59 1.60
C TRP A 48 7.67 11.69 2.59
N LEU A 49 7.97 10.45 2.20
CA LEU A 49 8.73 9.52 3.03
C LEU A 49 10.18 9.49 2.55
N GLN A 50 11.09 10.08 3.34
CA GLN A 50 12.53 10.00 3.12
C GLN A 50 13.08 8.64 3.59
N GLU A 51 12.69 7.59 2.88
CA GLU A 51 13.10 6.21 3.16
C GLU A 51 13.30 5.49 1.81
N SER A 52 14.39 4.73 1.68
CA SER A 52 14.79 4.12 0.40
C SER A 52 14.96 2.61 0.44
N GLU A 53 14.92 1.97 1.60
CA GLU A 53 15.08 0.51 1.75
C GLU A 53 13.73 -0.21 1.63
N PHE A 54 12.67 0.31 2.24
CA PHE A 54 11.36 -0.33 2.34
C PHE A 54 10.50 -0.10 1.09
N PHE A 55 10.44 1.14 0.58
CA PHE A 55 9.71 1.47 -0.65
C PHE A 55 10.63 1.55 -1.88
N SER A 56 10.10 1.16 -3.04
CA SER A 56 10.77 1.37 -4.33
C SER A 56 10.38 2.71 -4.96
N LYS A 57 11.05 3.10 -6.04
CA LYS A 57 10.79 4.37 -6.75
C LYS A 57 9.35 4.51 -7.27
N ASN A 58 8.61 3.41 -7.44
CA ASN A 58 7.21 3.45 -7.85
C ASN A 58 6.23 3.73 -6.67
N GLY A 59 6.76 3.90 -5.45
CA GLY A 59 5.98 4.18 -4.25
C GLY A 59 5.26 2.96 -3.66
N PHE A 60 5.73 1.74 -3.95
CA PHE A 60 5.27 0.50 -3.33
C PHE A 60 6.39 -0.20 -2.56
N PRO A 61 6.07 -1.00 -1.52
CA PRO A 61 7.03 -1.81 -0.81
C PRO A 61 7.81 -2.71 -1.77
N LYS A 62 9.12 -2.86 -1.52
CA LYS A 62 9.99 -3.72 -2.35
C LYS A 62 9.69 -5.20 -2.17
N ALA A 63 9.37 -5.61 -0.95
CA ALA A 63 9.02 -6.99 -0.67
C ALA A 63 7.61 -7.30 -1.21
N PRO A 64 7.44 -8.41 -1.95
CA PRO A 64 6.12 -8.78 -2.45
C PRO A 64 5.20 -9.19 -1.30
N PHE A 65 3.88 -9.16 -1.55
CA PHE A 65 2.93 -9.83 -0.69
C PHE A 65 3.30 -11.32 -0.55
N PRO A 66 3.24 -11.92 0.66
CA PRO A 66 2.58 -11.43 1.87
C PRO A 66 3.47 -10.67 2.86
N ASN A 67 4.68 -10.27 2.46
CA ASN A 67 5.73 -9.80 3.39
C ASN A 67 6.05 -8.30 3.27
N GLY A 68 5.42 -7.57 2.34
CA GLY A 68 5.64 -6.14 2.10
C GLY A 68 5.06 -5.18 3.15
N TRP A 69 4.45 -5.67 4.23
CA TRP A 69 3.68 -4.84 5.18
C TRP A 69 4.52 -4.29 6.34
N LYS A 70 5.70 -4.88 6.64
CA LYS A 70 6.53 -4.49 7.80
C LYS A 70 7.87 -3.90 7.37
N GLY A 71 8.09 -2.64 7.73
CA GLY A 71 9.37 -1.95 7.60
C GLY A 71 10.17 -1.96 8.90
N LYS A 72 11.19 -1.10 8.96
CA LYS A 72 12.02 -0.90 10.15
C LYS A 72 11.46 0.23 11.03
N ALA A 73 11.93 0.33 12.27
CA ALA A 73 11.63 1.45 13.18
C ALA A 73 10.14 1.76 13.37
N GLY A 74 9.28 0.73 13.39
CA GLY A 74 7.83 0.90 13.57
C GLY A 74 7.08 1.40 12.33
N LEU A 75 7.73 1.47 11.17
CA LEU A 75 7.09 1.78 9.90
C LEU A 75 6.35 0.55 9.34
N TYR A 76 5.11 0.74 8.92
CA TYR A 76 4.29 -0.28 8.28
C TYR A 76 3.69 0.23 6.98
N ALA A 77 3.39 -0.68 6.04
CA ALA A 77 2.69 -0.38 4.81
C ALA A 77 1.34 -1.13 4.79
N VAL A 78 0.24 -0.38 4.74
CA VAL A 78 -1.14 -0.92 4.68
C VAL A 78 -1.73 -0.62 3.31
N GLY A 79 -2.30 -1.62 2.63
CA GLY A 79 -3.06 -1.41 1.40
C GLY A 79 -2.21 -1.35 0.13
N PHE A 80 -0.92 -1.66 0.22
CA PHE A 80 0.02 -1.62 -0.90
C PHE A 80 0.13 -2.96 -1.65
N THR A 81 -0.67 -3.97 -1.29
CA THR A 81 -0.61 -5.32 -1.87
C THR A 81 -1.04 -5.43 -3.34
N ARG A 82 -1.73 -4.41 -3.88
CA ARG A 82 -2.40 -4.44 -5.19
C ARG A 82 -3.44 -5.58 -5.33
N ARG A 83 -4.00 -6.04 -4.22
CA ARG A 83 -5.04 -7.08 -4.17
C ARG A 83 -6.42 -6.53 -3.76
N GLY A 84 -6.65 -5.23 -3.95
CA GLY A 84 -7.90 -4.57 -3.57
C GLY A 84 -8.18 -4.64 -2.05
N LEU A 85 -9.46 -4.68 -1.69
CA LEU A 85 -9.92 -4.63 -0.29
C LEU A 85 -9.42 -5.81 0.56
N SER A 86 -9.38 -7.02 -0.01
CA SER A 86 -8.88 -8.21 0.71
C SER A 86 -7.40 -8.07 1.04
N GLY A 87 -6.62 -7.49 0.12
CA GLY A 87 -5.22 -7.14 0.33
C GLY A 87 -5.01 -6.12 1.44
N ALA A 88 -5.79 -5.04 1.44
CA ALA A 88 -5.73 -4.02 2.49
C ALA A 88 -6.09 -4.59 3.87
N SER A 89 -7.13 -5.42 3.94
CA SER A 89 -7.53 -6.13 5.16
C SER A 89 -6.42 -7.06 5.66
N SER A 90 -5.76 -7.82 4.77
CA SER A 90 -4.67 -8.71 5.13
C SER A 90 -3.48 -7.97 5.75
N ASP A 91 -3.06 -6.84 5.17
CA ASP A 91 -2.01 -5.99 5.74
C ASP A 91 -2.44 -5.47 7.12
N ALA A 92 -3.64 -4.89 7.21
CA ALA A 92 -4.15 -4.28 8.44
C ALA A 92 -4.21 -5.29 9.60
N MET A 93 -4.68 -6.52 9.36
CA MET A 93 -4.71 -7.57 10.37
C MET A 93 -3.32 -7.95 10.87
N LYS A 94 -2.34 -8.12 9.98
CA LYS A 94 -0.96 -8.46 10.37
C LYS A 94 -0.31 -7.35 11.19
N ILE A 95 -0.52 -6.10 10.77
CA ILE A 95 0.02 -4.93 11.45
C ILE A 95 -0.59 -4.80 12.85
N ALA A 96 -1.91 -4.97 12.98
CA ALA A 96 -2.58 -4.95 14.28
C ALA A 96 -2.07 -6.05 15.23
N GLN A 97 -1.87 -7.27 14.71
CA GLN A 97 -1.30 -8.37 15.47
C GLN A 97 0.13 -8.08 15.93
N ASP A 98 0.96 -7.52 15.07
CA ASP A 98 2.35 -7.18 15.38
C ASP A 98 2.45 -6.07 16.43
N ILE A 99 1.69 -4.98 16.27
CA ILE A 99 1.60 -3.91 17.27
C ILE A 99 1.13 -4.47 18.62
N GLY A 100 0.10 -5.32 18.60
CA GLY A 100 -0.41 -5.97 19.81
C GLY A 100 0.63 -6.86 20.49
N LYS A 101 1.49 -7.54 19.72
CA LYS A 101 2.59 -8.35 20.25
C LYS A 101 3.67 -7.48 20.88
N VAL A 102 4.16 -6.46 20.16
CA VAL A 102 5.18 -5.52 20.63
C VAL A 102 4.71 -4.83 21.92
N TYR A 103 3.47 -4.35 21.96
CA TYR A 103 2.91 -3.72 23.16
C TYR A 103 2.89 -4.65 24.39
N LYS A 104 2.51 -5.93 24.19
CA LYS A 104 2.52 -6.91 25.29
C LYS A 104 3.95 -7.20 25.79
N GLU A 105 4.92 -7.24 24.90
CA GLU A 105 6.34 -7.43 25.25
C GLU A 105 6.86 -6.23 26.05
N ASP A 106 6.55 -5.01 25.63
CA ASP A 106 6.89 -3.78 26.37
C ASP A 106 6.31 -3.77 27.79
N LEU A 107 5.04 -4.17 27.95
CA LEU A 107 4.42 -4.27 29.27
C LEU A 107 5.12 -5.30 30.17
N LYS A 108 5.53 -6.45 29.62
CA LYS A 108 6.27 -7.47 30.38
C LYS A 108 7.63 -6.94 30.85
N GLN A 109 8.37 -6.26 29.96
CA GLN A 109 9.65 -5.66 30.32
C GLN A 109 9.51 -4.59 31.40
N LYS A 110 8.47 -3.74 31.32
CA LYS A 110 8.18 -2.75 32.37
C LYS A 110 7.92 -3.40 33.73
N LYS A 111 7.13 -4.49 33.77
CA LYS A 111 6.89 -5.25 35.02
C LYS A 111 8.17 -5.83 35.62
N GLN A 112 9.10 -6.31 34.80
CA GLN A 112 10.38 -6.86 35.27
C GLN A 112 11.35 -5.78 35.80
N LYS A 113 11.29 -4.56 35.26
CA LYS A 113 12.17 -3.45 35.67
C LYS A 113 11.70 -2.72 36.94
N VAL A 114 10.48 -2.96 37.44
CA VAL A 114 10.07 -2.47 38.76
C VAL A 114 10.75 -3.35 39.80
N PRO A 115 11.69 -2.83 40.62
CA PRO A 115 12.27 -3.63 41.68
C PRO A 115 11.18 -3.85 42.72
N THR A 116 10.69 -5.08 42.84
CA THR A 116 10.04 -5.53 44.08
C THR A 116 11.10 -5.53 45.17
N HIS A 117 11.36 -4.37 45.78
CA HIS A 117 11.97 -4.30 47.09
C HIS A 117 11.01 -4.99 48.06
N ARG A 118 11.13 -6.32 48.20
CA ARG A 118 10.71 -7.00 49.42
C ARG A 118 11.60 -6.42 50.52
N ARG A 119 11.10 -5.41 51.23
CA ARG A 119 11.67 -5.03 52.52
C ARG A 119 11.48 -6.24 53.43
N CYS A 120 12.55 -7.02 53.59
CA CYS A 120 12.67 -7.89 54.76
C CYS A 120 12.61 -6.97 55.98
N ILE A 121 11.47 -6.95 56.66
CA ILE A 121 11.40 -6.40 58.00
C ILE A 121 12.02 -7.48 58.87
N SER A 122 13.25 -7.25 59.34
CA SER A 122 13.86 -8.12 60.34
C SER A 122 13.03 -8.06 61.62
N GLN A 123 12.85 -9.23 62.22
CA GLN A 123 12.21 -9.44 63.50
C GLN A 123 12.81 -8.55 64.59
N PHE A 124 11.94 -8.03 65.46
CA PHE A 124 12.17 -7.93 66.89
C PHE A 124 10.96 -8.56 67.59
#